data_AF-A0A851NCS4-F1
#
_entry.id   AF-A0A851NCS4-F1
#
_cell.length_a   1.000
_cell.length_b   1.000
_cell.length_c   1.000
_cell.angle_alpha   90.00
_cell.angle_beta   90.00
_cell.angle_gamma   90.00
#
_symmetry.space_group_name_H-M   'P 1'
#
loop_
_entity.id
_entity.type
_entity.pdbx_description
1 polymer ?
#
loop_
_entity_poly.entity_id
_entity_poly.type
_entity_poly.pdbx_seq_one_letter_code
_entity_poly.pdbx_strand_id
1 'polypeptide(L)'
;QICLSLVELLFFLAHSPLGSIVLLDFQPRQFVMVDGNLKVTDMDDASTEELSCKEDNECTLHFPTRSFPLQCSSAGKCEGINEKRNLFNAYRYFFTYLLPHSAPPALQPFLRDILNATGDLRYGINETLKAFEKVLHLYKSGLYLQKRPLLLKEYISLKGFRTAEAEAYKCWPSYSHLGCLLSVHSPEEAAAICSSQPQCQSFILTQQRTWTGRPLASFQSSPTDLIPDATAVVYIKRSASPGRRL
;
A
#
# COMPACT_ATOMS: atom_id res chain seq x y z
N GLN A 1 3.09 -1.03 -2.33
CA GLN A 1 4.28 -1.43 -3.11
C GLN A 1 3.87 -1.80 -4.50
N ILE A 2 3.25 -2.98 -4.73
CA ILE A 2 2.87 -3.48 -6.07
C ILE A 2 2.20 -2.41 -6.94
N CYS A 3 1.10 -1.80 -6.48
CA CYS A 3 0.40 -0.78 -7.28
C CYS A 3 1.25 0.46 -7.59
N LEU A 4 2.07 0.91 -6.64
CA LEU A 4 2.97 2.05 -6.87
C LEU A 4 4.05 1.68 -7.90
N SER A 5 4.69 0.51 -7.75
CA SER A 5 5.70 0.03 -8.71
C SER A 5 5.12 -0.19 -10.10
N LEU A 6 3.87 -0.64 -10.21
CA LEU A 6 3.17 -0.71 -11.49
C LEU A 6 3.00 0.69 -12.10
N VAL A 7 2.58 1.67 -11.31
CA VAL A 7 2.39 3.05 -11.79
C VAL A 7 3.73 3.69 -12.18
N GLU A 8 4.80 3.46 -11.45
CA GLU A 8 6.16 3.91 -11.81
C GLU A 8 6.61 3.32 -13.14
N LEU A 9 6.36 2.03 -13.36
CA LEU A 9 6.61 1.38 -14.64
C LEU A 9 5.76 2.00 -15.76
N LEU A 10 4.46 2.18 -15.55
CA LEU A 10 3.59 2.77 -16.57
C LEU A 10 3.95 4.22 -16.87
N PHE A 11 4.41 4.97 -15.87
CA PHE A 11 4.95 6.31 -16.04
C PHE A 11 6.19 6.28 -16.95
N PHE A 12 7.09 5.33 -16.74
CA PHE A 12 8.25 5.14 -17.61
C PHE A 12 7.85 4.79 -19.06
N LEU A 13 6.87 3.91 -19.24
CA LEU A 13 6.38 3.52 -20.57
C LEU A 13 5.70 4.67 -21.32
N ALA A 14 4.92 5.49 -20.63
CA ALA A 14 4.25 6.64 -21.22
C ALA A 14 5.23 7.75 -21.67
N HIS A 15 6.36 7.90 -20.96
CA HIS A 15 7.39 8.90 -21.24
C HIS A 15 8.65 8.31 -21.89
N SER A 16 8.53 7.15 -22.54
CA SER A 16 9.65 6.50 -23.20
C SER A 16 10.20 7.39 -24.33
N PRO A 17 11.53 7.43 -24.54
CA PRO A 17 12.13 8.19 -25.64
C PRO A 17 11.73 7.65 -27.03
N LEU A 18 11.18 6.44 -27.10
CA LEU A 18 10.67 5.83 -28.33
C LEU A 18 9.20 6.23 -28.63
N GLY A 19 8.60 7.06 -27.78
CA GLY A 19 7.16 7.34 -27.78
C GLY A 19 6.42 6.52 -26.73
N SER A 20 5.17 6.88 -26.46
CA SER A 20 4.32 6.24 -25.46
C SER A 20 4.06 4.77 -25.80
N ILE A 21 4.48 3.86 -24.93
CA ILE A 21 4.39 2.41 -25.15
C ILE A 21 3.08 1.85 -24.57
N VAL A 22 2.32 1.11 -25.38
CA VAL A 22 1.20 0.27 -24.93
C VAL A 22 1.65 -1.18 -24.75
N LEU A 23 1.18 -1.82 -23.68
CA LEU A 23 1.29 -3.26 -23.49
C LEU A 23 0.01 -3.93 -24.03
N LEU A 24 0.15 -4.72 -25.10
CA LEU A 24 -0.97 -5.37 -25.75
C LEU A 24 -1.49 -6.56 -24.93
N ASP A 25 -0.59 -7.36 -24.33
CA ASP A 25 -0.92 -8.42 -23.35
C ASP A 25 -0.78 -7.91 -21.90
N PHE A 26 -1.66 -7.00 -21.48
CA PHE A 26 -1.67 -6.50 -20.11
C PHE A 26 -2.38 -7.47 -19.16
N GLN A 27 -1.72 -8.59 -18.80
CA GLN A 27 -2.27 -9.57 -17.87
C GLN A 27 -1.39 -9.73 -16.62
N PRO A 28 -1.97 -10.00 -15.43
CA PRO A 28 -1.18 -10.11 -14.19
C PRO A 28 0.00 -11.09 -14.27
N ARG A 29 -0.12 -12.17 -15.06
CA ARG A 29 0.95 -13.16 -15.26
C ARG A 29 2.19 -12.61 -15.98
N GLN A 30 2.07 -11.49 -16.69
CA GLN A 30 3.18 -10.83 -17.40
C GLN A 30 4.02 -9.95 -16.48
N PHE A 31 3.67 -9.88 -15.19
CA PHE A 31 4.37 -9.07 -14.21
C PHE A 31 4.97 -9.94 -13.11
N VAL A 32 6.22 -9.67 -12.78
CA VAL A 32 6.97 -10.34 -11.71
C VAL A 32 7.57 -9.35 -10.75
N MET A 33 7.70 -9.74 -9.49
CA MET A 33 8.42 -8.97 -8.48
C MET A 33 9.88 -9.42 -8.46
N VAL A 34 10.80 -8.51 -8.73
CA VAL A 34 12.25 -8.74 -8.65
C VAL A 34 12.85 -7.64 -7.77
N ASP A 35 13.49 -8.04 -6.66
CA ASP A 35 14.09 -7.13 -5.68
C ASP A 35 13.14 -6.02 -5.20
N GLY A 36 11.87 -6.37 -5.00
CA GLY A 36 10.85 -5.42 -4.53
C GLY A 36 10.30 -4.47 -5.60
N ASN A 37 10.70 -4.62 -6.86
CA ASN A 37 10.18 -3.85 -7.99
C ASN A 37 9.35 -4.73 -8.92
N LEU A 38 8.26 -4.18 -9.44
CA LEU A 38 7.45 -4.86 -10.45
C LEU A 38 8.10 -4.69 -11.82
N LYS A 39 8.30 -5.79 -12.53
CA LYS A 39 8.89 -5.81 -13.88
C LYS A 39 7.99 -6.59 -14.83
N VAL A 40 8.03 -6.23 -16.10
CA VAL A 40 7.35 -6.96 -17.19
C VAL A 40 8.28 -8.08 -17.65
N THR A 41 7.75 -9.29 -17.81
CA THR A 41 8.52 -10.47 -18.25
C THR A 41 8.63 -10.58 -19.76
N ASP A 42 7.62 -10.11 -20.48
CA ASP A 42 7.49 -10.24 -21.92
C ASP A 42 7.15 -8.89 -22.54
N MET A 43 8.03 -8.41 -23.42
CA MET A 43 7.87 -7.13 -24.13
C MET A 43 7.62 -7.32 -25.63
N ASP A 44 7.49 -8.56 -26.13
CA ASP A 44 7.27 -8.82 -27.55
C ASP A 44 5.88 -8.33 -28.00
N ASP A 45 4.94 -8.25 -27.06
CA ASP A 45 3.60 -7.68 -27.23
C ASP A 45 3.50 -6.20 -26.82
N ALA A 46 4.53 -5.40 -27.12
CA ALA A 46 4.54 -3.95 -26.87
C ALA A 46 4.59 -3.15 -28.18
N SER A 47 3.94 -1.98 -28.21
CA SER A 47 3.95 -1.08 -29.37
C SER A 47 4.05 0.39 -28.94
N THR A 48 4.73 1.20 -29.73
CA THR A 48 4.78 2.67 -29.59
C THR A 48 3.79 3.38 -30.51
N GLU A 49 3.07 2.65 -31.35
CA GLU A 49 2.17 3.25 -32.34
C GLU A 49 0.89 3.77 -31.67
N GLU A 50 0.72 5.09 -31.69
CA GLU A 50 -0.55 5.73 -31.37
C GLU A 50 -1.51 5.61 -32.57
N LEU A 51 -2.79 5.39 -32.28
CA LEU A 51 -3.85 5.23 -33.28
C LEU A 51 -3.95 6.47 -34.17
N SER A 52 -3.98 6.28 -35.50
CA SER A 52 -4.22 7.37 -36.46
C SER A 52 -5.71 7.74 -36.49
N CYS A 53 -6.01 9.03 -36.65
CA CYS A 53 -7.36 9.56 -36.67
C CYS A 53 -7.47 10.79 -37.59
N LYS A 54 -8.69 11.10 -38.04
CA LYS A 54 -9.02 12.38 -38.67
C LYS A 54 -9.97 13.19 -37.80
N GLU A 55 -10.88 12.51 -37.09
CA GLU A 55 -11.84 13.10 -36.17
C GLU A 55 -11.75 12.45 -34.78
N ASP A 56 -12.24 13.15 -33.75
CA ASP A 56 -12.26 12.67 -32.35
C ASP A 56 -13.05 11.37 -32.17
N ASN A 57 -14.08 11.13 -33.00
CA ASN A 57 -14.90 9.93 -32.91
C ASN A 57 -14.11 8.64 -33.21
N GLU A 58 -13.02 8.72 -33.99
CA GLU A 58 -12.10 7.63 -34.27
C GLU A 58 -11.21 7.30 -33.06
N CYS A 59 -11.09 8.24 -32.12
CA CYS A 59 -10.31 8.10 -30.90
C CYS A 59 -11.16 7.62 -29.73
N THR A 60 -11.72 6.42 -29.84
CA THR A 60 -12.46 5.81 -28.73
C THR A 60 -11.76 4.56 -28.20
N LEU A 61 -11.43 4.58 -26.91
CA LEU A 61 -10.82 3.46 -26.20
C LEU A 61 -11.92 2.52 -25.70
N HIS A 62 -12.06 1.36 -26.32
CA HIS A 62 -13.10 0.39 -26.01
C HIS A 62 -12.63 -0.70 -25.04
N PHE A 63 -13.39 -0.89 -23.97
CA PHE A 63 -13.30 -2.03 -23.06
C PHE A 63 -14.66 -2.74 -22.97
N PRO A 64 -14.71 -4.01 -22.51
CA PRO A 64 -15.96 -4.78 -22.49
C PRO A 64 -17.13 -4.10 -21.77
N THR A 65 -16.87 -3.26 -20.77
CA THR A 65 -17.91 -2.63 -19.94
C THR A 65 -17.94 -1.10 -20.02
N ARG A 66 -16.96 -0.47 -20.68
CA ARG A 66 -16.79 0.99 -20.72
C ARG A 66 -16.09 1.41 -22.00
N SER A 67 -16.41 2.61 -22.49
CA SER A 67 -15.69 3.24 -23.58
C SER A 67 -15.29 4.65 -23.19
N PHE A 68 -14.12 5.09 -23.64
CA PHE A 68 -13.55 6.38 -23.27
C PHE A 68 -13.20 7.16 -24.55
N PRO A 69 -13.93 8.25 -24.86
CA PRO A 69 -13.59 9.09 -25.98
C PRO A 69 -12.33 9.91 -25.66
N LEU A 70 -11.53 10.15 -26.70
CA LEU A 70 -10.30 10.92 -26.69
C LEU A 70 -10.28 11.91 -27.83
N GLN A 71 -9.30 12.79 -27.81
CA GLN A 71 -9.14 13.84 -28.82
C GLN A 71 -8.17 13.37 -29.90
N CYS A 72 -8.52 13.65 -31.15
CA CYS A 72 -7.61 13.53 -32.26
C CYS A 72 -6.71 14.78 -32.31
N SER A 73 -5.41 14.59 -32.15
CA SER A 73 -4.45 15.68 -32.25
C SER A 73 -4.38 16.23 -33.67
N SER A 74 -3.85 17.45 -33.81
CA SER A 74 -3.60 18.08 -35.12
C SER A 74 -2.62 17.29 -36.00
N ALA A 75 -1.83 16.38 -35.42
CA ALA A 75 -0.95 15.47 -36.13
C ALA A 75 -1.68 14.21 -36.66
N GLY A 76 -3.00 14.13 -36.51
CA GLY A 76 -3.81 12.98 -36.94
C GLY A 76 -3.58 11.74 -36.08
N LYS A 77 -3.32 11.93 -34.78
CA LYS A 77 -3.06 10.86 -33.81
C LYS A 77 -3.94 11.00 -32.57
N CYS A 78 -4.48 9.89 -32.07
CA CYS A 78 -5.21 9.86 -30.81
C CYS A 78 -4.24 9.99 -29.65
N GLU A 79 -4.05 11.22 -29.17
CA GLU A 79 -2.99 11.54 -28.21
C GLU A 79 -3.23 10.85 -26.85
N GLY A 80 -2.23 10.10 -26.40
CA GLY A 80 -2.24 9.42 -25.10
C GLY A 80 -3.14 8.17 -25.04
N ILE A 81 -3.52 7.57 -26.18
CA ILE A 81 -4.34 6.35 -26.19
C ILE A 81 -3.59 5.20 -25.53
N ASN A 82 -2.28 5.12 -25.74
CA ASN A 82 -1.44 4.05 -25.19
C ASN A 82 -1.34 4.13 -23.66
N GLU A 83 -1.06 5.32 -23.13
CA GLU A 83 -1.01 5.59 -21.69
C GLU A 83 -2.35 5.24 -21.02
N LYS A 84 -3.46 5.74 -21.58
CA LYS A 84 -4.80 5.53 -21.01
C LYS A 84 -5.22 4.06 -21.06
N ARG A 85 -4.85 3.34 -22.11
CA ARG A 85 -5.10 1.89 -22.20
C ARG A 85 -4.38 1.13 -21.10
N ASN A 86 -3.08 1.40 -20.90
CA ASN A 86 -2.29 0.80 -19.84
C ASN A 86 -2.86 1.14 -18.46
N LEU A 87 -3.19 2.42 -18.23
CA LEU A 87 -3.70 2.90 -16.94
C LEU A 87 -5.04 2.25 -16.58
N PHE A 88 -5.97 2.14 -17.53
CA PHE A 88 -7.24 1.46 -17.28
C PHE A 88 -7.06 -0.04 -17.03
N ASN A 89 -6.11 -0.68 -17.73
CA ASN A 89 -5.80 -2.08 -17.46
C ASN A 89 -5.17 -2.27 -16.07
N ALA A 90 -4.30 -1.36 -15.61
CA ALA A 90 -3.80 -1.36 -14.23
C ALA A 90 -4.94 -1.22 -13.22
N TYR A 91 -5.89 -0.32 -13.47
CA TYR A 91 -7.11 -0.22 -12.66
C TYR A 91 -7.86 -1.56 -12.61
N ARG A 92 -8.19 -2.12 -13.78
CA ARG A 92 -9.03 -3.31 -13.93
C ARG A 92 -8.41 -4.55 -13.30
N TYR A 93 -7.11 -4.75 -13.47
CA TYR A 93 -6.44 -5.99 -13.11
C TYR A 93 -5.69 -5.95 -11.77
N PHE A 94 -5.31 -4.76 -11.29
CA PHE A 94 -4.54 -4.62 -10.06
C PHE A 94 -5.26 -3.78 -9.02
N PHE A 95 -5.65 -2.54 -9.35
CA PHE A 95 -6.06 -1.61 -8.32
C PHE A 95 -7.36 -2.03 -7.62
N THR A 96 -8.35 -2.48 -8.38
CA THR A 96 -9.63 -2.99 -7.87
C THR A 96 -9.47 -4.14 -6.88
N TYR A 97 -8.42 -4.94 -7.00
CA TYR A 97 -8.15 -6.09 -6.14
C TYR A 97 -7.17 -5.80 -5.01
N LEU A 98 -6.26 -4.85 -5.18
CA LEU A 98 -5.17 -4.63 -4.21
C LEU A 98 -5.39 -3.43 -3.30
N LEU A 99 -6.10 -2.39 -3.76
CA LEU A 99 -6.28 -1.15 -2.97
C LEU A 99 -7.39 -1.20 -1.92
N PRO A 100 -8.57 -1.81 -2.17
CA PRO A 100 -9.66 -1.80 -1.19
C PRO A 100 -9.33 -2.53 0.11
N HIS A 101 -8.41 -3.49 0.05
CA HIS A 101 -8.08 -4.35 1.17
C HIS A 101 -6.89 -3.79 1.95
N SER A 102 -6.93 -3.89 3.29
CA SER A 102 -5.79 -3.69 4.21
C SER A 102 -5.27 -2.26 4.46
N ALA A 103 -5.84 -1.21 3.85
CA ALA A 103 -5.41 0.15 4.13
C ALA A 103 -6.01 0.72 5.43
N PRO A 104 -5.23 1.48 6.25
CA PRO A 104 -5.74 2.19 7.41
C PRO A 104 -6.95 3.06 7.06
N PRO A 105 -8.00 3.14 7.91
CA PRO A 105 -9.24 3.86 7.60
C PRO A 105 -9.03 5.32 7.15
N ALA A 106 -8.03 6.01 7.71
CA ALA A 106 -7.72 7.40 7.36
C ALA A 106 -7.17 7.56 5.94
N LEU A 107 -6.62 6.50 5.33
CA LEU A 107 -6.08 6.52 3.97
C LEU A 107 -7.08 6.04 2.91
N GLN A 108 -8.17 5.39 3.33
CA GLN A 108 -9.21 4.87 2.45
C GLN A 108 -9.81 5.91 1.49
N PRO A 109 -10.08 7.17 1.89
CA PRO A 109 -10.60 8.18 0.96
C PRO A 109 -9.64 8.47 -0.21
N PHE A 110 -8.33 8.52 0.04
CA PHE A 110 -7.33 8.77 -1.00
C PHE A 110 -7.21 7.59 -1.96
N LEU A 111 -7.23 6.36 -1.44
CA LEU A 111 -7.20 5.16 -2.28
C LEU A 111 -8.47 5.01 -3.13
N ARG A 112 -9.63 5.34 -2.57
CA ARG A 112 -10.89 5.36 -3.31
C ARG A 112 -10.91 6.42 -4.41
N ASP A 113 -10.33 7.59 -4.15
CA ASP A 113 -10.18 8.63 -5.17
C ASP A 113 -9.30 8.15 -6.34
N ILE A 114 -8.15 7.53 -6.04
CA ILE A 114 -7.29 6.89 -7.05
C ILE A 114 -8.06 5.84 -7.85
N LEU A 115 -8.78 4.94 -7.18
CA LEU A 115 -9.58 3.89 -7.84
C LEU A 115 -10.61 4.50 -8.80
N ASN A 116 -11.38 5.47 -8.34
CA ASN A 116 -12.43 6.08 -9.15
C ASN A 116 -11.82 6.90 -10.31
N ALA A 117 -10.78 7.69 -10.04
CA ALA A 117 -10.16 8.53 -11.05
C ALA A 117 -9.48 7.72 -12.16
N THR A 118 -8.85 6.60 -11.83
CA THR A 118 -8.24 5.69 -12.82
C THR A 118 -9.29 4.82 -13.52
N GLY A 119 -10.33 4.38 -12.83
CA GLY A 119 -11.44 3.63 -13.43
C GLY A 119 -12.32 4.46 -14.36
N ASP A 120 -12.40 5.77 -14.14
CA ASP A 120 -13.10 6.72 -15.02
C ASP A 120 -12.13 7.40 -16.01
N LEU A 121 -10.84 7.04 -16.01
CA LEU A 121 -9.77 7.66 -16.80
C LEU A 121 -9.72 9.21 -16.73
N ARG A 122 -10.12 9.76 -15.59
CA ARG A 122 -10.01 11.20 -15.27
C ARG A 122 -8.58 11.61 -14.95
N TYR A 123 -7.78 10.67 -14.47
CA TYR A 123 -6.34 10.87 -14.28
C TYR A 123 -5.56 10.37 -15.50
N GLY A 124 -4.47 11.07 -15.82
CA GLY A 124 -3.36 10.51 -16.56
C GLY A 124 -2.36 9.85 -15.60
N ILE A 125 -1.26 9.37 -16.16
CA ILE A 125 -0.22 8.65 -15.42
C ILE A 125 0.51 9.56 -14.43
N ASN A 126 0.65 10.84 -14.79
CA ASN A 126 1.29 11.87 -13.96
C ASN A 126 0.50 12.13 -12.67
N GLU A 127 -0.81 12.36 -12.79
CA GLU A 127 -1.71 12.56 -11.65
C GLU A 127 -1.79 11.29 -10.80
N THR A 128 -1.85 10.13 -11.45
CA THR A 128 -1.90 8.84 -10.77
C THR A 128 -0.65 8.61 -9.92
N LEU A 129 0.55 8.82 -10.48
CA LEU A 129 1.82 8.68 -9.76
C LEU A 129 1.87 9.61 -8.54
N LYS A 130 1.58 10.90 -8.73
CA LYS A 130 1.54 11.88 -7.64
C LYS A 130 0.56 11.50 -6.53
N ALA A 131 -0.60 10.96 -6.90
CA ALA A 131 -1.60 10.52 -5.93
C ALA A 131 -1.09 9.32 -5.10
N PHE A 132 -0.46 8.34 -5.73
CA PHE A 132 0.16 7.22 -5.02
C PHE A 132 1.33 7.64 -4.13
N GLU A 133 2.21 8.52 -4.62
CA GLU A 133 3.32 9.09 -3.84
C GLU A 133 2.81 9.84 -2.61
N LYS A 134 1.72 10.60 -2.74
CA LYS A 134 1.07 11.27 -1.62
C LYS A 134 0.58 10.26 -0.57
N VAL A 135 -0.09 9.18 -0.99
CA VAL A 135 -0.53 8.12 -0.06
C VAL A 135 0.66 7.47 0.64
N LEU A 136 1.73 7.17 -0.11
CA LEU A 136 2.96 6.60 0.45
C LEU A 136 3.59 7.56 1.46
N HIS A 137 3.68 8.85 1.14
CA HIS A 137 4.22 9.87 2.03
C HIS A 137 3.42 9.93 3.33
N LEU A 138 2.09 10.02 3.27
CA LEU A 138 1.22 10.03 4.44
C LEU A 138 1.44 8.78 5.29
N TYR A 139 1.47 7.60 4.66
CA TYR A 139 1.67 6.32 5.34
C TYR A 139 3.04 6.21 6.03
N LYS A 140 4.12 6.65 5.37
CA LYS A 140 5.49 6.64 5.91
C LYS A 140 5.67 7.60 7.06
N SER A 141 5.22 8.84 6.87
CA SER A 141 5.35 9.94 7.83
C SER A 141 4.42 9.83 9.03
N GLY A 142 3.39 8.99 8.97
CA GLY A 142 2.40 8.87 10.03
C GLY A 142 1.43 10.04 10.12
N LEU A 143 1.46 10.99 9.17
CA LEU A 143 0.58 12.17 9.17
C LEU A 143 -0.92 11.82 9.17
N TYR A 144 -1.29 10.63 8.67
CA TYR A 144 -2.68 10.14 8.74
C TYR A 144 -3.17 9.86 10.17
N LEU A 145 -2.30 9.90 11.17
CA LEU A 145 -2.60 9.64 12.59
C LEU A 145 -2.89 10.90 13.41
N GLN A 146 -2.72 12.13 12.86
CA GLN A 146 -2.69 13.41 13.59
C GLN A 146 -3.95 13.82 14.39
N LYS A 147 -4.97 12.96 14.52
CA LYS A 147 -6.21 13.24 15.26
C LYS A 147 -6.62 12.10 16.21
N ARG A 148 -5.69 11.24 16.61
CA ARG A 148 -5.97 10.11 17.49
C ARG A 148 -5.71 10.43 18.96
N PRO A 149 -6.48 9.83 19.89
CA PRO A 149 -6.18 9.91 21.32
C PRO A 149 -4.79 9.36 21.61
N LEU A 150 -4.11 9.96 22.59
CA LEU A 150 -2.82 9.47 23.10
C LEU A 150 -3.06 8.29 24.07
N LEU A 151 -3.22 7.10 23.49
CA LEU A 151 -3.48 5.84 24.20
C LEU A 151 -2.22 5.24 24.81
N LEU A 152 -1.02 5.62 24.36
CA LEU A 152 0.23 5.13 24.94
C LEU A 152 0.34 5.41 26.45
N LYS A 153 -0.35 6.46 26.95
CA LYS A 153 -0.41 6.79 28.38
C LYS A 153 -1.03 5.67 29.23
N GLU A 154 -1.89 4.84 28.64
CA GLU A 154 -2.53 3.68 29.28
C GLU A 154 -1.59 2.48 29.38
N TYR A 155 -0.35 2.60 28.91
CA TYR A 155 0.66 1.55 28.93
C TYR A 155 1.82 1.89 29.87
N ILE A 156 2.41 0.85 30.44
CA ILE A 156 3.68 0.89 31.17
C ILE A 156 4.77 0.45 30.20
N SER A 157 5.81 1.27 30.07
CA SER A 157 6.99 0.95 29.26
C SER A 157 8.10 0.36 30.12
N LEU A 158 8.49 -0.88 29.84
CA LEU A 158 9.58 -1.60 30.52
C LEU A 158 10.76 -1.71 29.56
N LYS A 159 11.81 -0.93 29.81
CA LYS A 159 13.06 -0.96 29.03
C LYS A 159 13.99 -2.04 29.56
N GLY A 160 14.79 -2.63 28.70
CA GLY A 160 15.77 -3.64 29.11
C GLY A 160 15.19 -5.04 29.22
N PHE A 161 13.97 -5.27 28.73
CA PHE A 161 13.29 -6.54 28.79
C PHE A 161 12.64 -6.87 27.45
N ARG A 162 12.54 -8.16 27.16
CA ARG A 162 11.65 -8.74 26.15
C ARG A 162 10.79 -9.80 26.82
N THR A 163 9.65 -10.13 26.25
CA THR A 163 8.91 -11.32 26.70
C THR A 163 9.61 -12.58 26.20
N ALA A 164 9.63 -13.63 27.02
CA ALA A 164 9.80 -15.01 26.54
C ALA A 164 8.71 -15.32 25.51
N GLU A 165 8.82 -16.43 24.78
CA GLU A 165 7.86 -16.86 23.75
C GLU A 165 6.39 -16.85 24.26
N ALA A 166 5.78 -15.67 24.21
CA ALA A 166 4.44 -15.43 24.72
C ALA A 166 3.44 -16.02 23.72
N GLU A 167 2.28 -16.44 24.21
CA GLU A 167 1.16 -16.85 23.37
C GLU A 167 0.71 -15.67 22.50
N ALA A 168 1.38 -15.47 21.38
CA ALA A 168 1.00 -14.49 20.39
C ALA A 168 -0.29 -14.98 19.75
N TYR A 169 -1.40 -14.31 20.06
CA TYR A 169 -2.65 -14.58 19.37
C TYR A 169 -2.49 -14.24 17.88
N LYS A 170 -3.27 -14.89 17.02
CA LYS A 170 -3.28 -14.59 15.59
C LYS A 170 -4.17 -13.39 15.32
N CYS A 171 -3.70 -12.50 14.45
CA CYS A 171 -4.51 -11.40 13.93
C CYS A 171 -4.41 -11.37 12.40
N TRP A 172 -5.38 -10.73 11.76
CA TRP A 172 -5.43 -10.62 10.32
C TRP A 172 -5.61 -9.16 9.89
N PRO A 173 -4.84 -8.68 8.89
CA PRO A 173 -3.67 -9.31 8.28
C PRO A 173 -2.46 -9.35 9.25
N SER A 174 -1.50 -10.27 9.08
CA SER A 174 -0.25 -10.32 9.89
C SER A 174 0.97 -10.65 9.01
N TYR A 175 2.14 -10.11 9.37
CA TYR A 175 3.44 -10.42 8.76
C TYR A 175 4.03 -11.75 9.26
N SER A 176 3.41 -12.38 10.25
CA SER A 176 3.80 -13.69 10.78
C SER A 176 2.61 -14.65 10.81
N HIS A 177 2.85 -15.90 10.43
CA HIS A 177 1.86 -16.98 10.55
C HIS A 177 1.73 -17.51 12.00
N LEU A 178 2.73 -17.22 12.85
CA LEU A 178 2.84 -17.74 14.21
C LEU A 178 2.23 -16.80 15.26
N GLY A 179 1.95 -15.55 14.91
CA GLY A 179 1.42 -14.57 15.86
C GLY A 179 1.01 -13.26 15.21
N CYS A 180 0.51 -12.31 16.01
CA CYS A 180 0.10 -11.00 15.54
C CYS A 180 1.31 -10.06 15.39
N LEU A 181 1.80 -9.91 14.16
CA LEU A 181 2.92 -9.04 13.80
C LEU A 181 2.46 -8.02 12.77
N LEU A 182 2.35 -6.74 13.17
CA LEU A 182 1.79 -5.67 12.32
C LEU A 182 2.78 -4.54 12.10
N SER A 183 2.69 -3.90 10.94
CA SER A 183 3.46 -2.68 10.65
C SER A 183 2.83 -1.48 11.34
N VAL A 184 3.63 -0.76 12.12
CA VAL A 184 3.22 0.45 12.84
C VAL A 184 4.19 1.60 12.55
N HIS A 185 3.74 2.83 12.71
CA HIS A 185 4.56 4.02 12.53
C HIS A 185 5.28 4.39 13.83
N SER A 186 4.63 4.20 14.98
CA SER A 186 5.13 4.59 16.29
C SER A 186 4.56 3.72 17.42
N PRO A 187 5.12 3.79 18.65
CA PRO A 187 4.52 3.14 19.82
C PRO A 187 3.08 3.58 20.08
N GLU A 188 2.76 4.84 19.75
CA GLU A 188 1.40 5.38 19.90
C GLU A 188 0.40 4.67 18.98
N GLU A 189 0.78 4.41 17.73
CA GLU A 189 -0.07 3.63 16.83
C GLU A 189 -0.20 2.18 17.28
N ALA A 190 0.89 1.57 17.77
CA ALA A 190 0.83 0.23 18.33
C ALA A 190 -0.10 0.16 19.55
N ALA A 191 -0.04 1.13 20.46
CA ALA A 191 -0.96 1.24 21.58
C ALA A 191 -2.42 1.34 21.11
N ALA A 192 -2.71 2.14 20.08
CA ALA A 192 -4.05 2.24 19.52
C ALA A 192 -4.55 0.91 18.91
N ILE A 193 -3.69 0.19 18.19
CA ILE A 193 -4.02 -1.13 17.64
C ILE A 193 -4.27 -2.13 18.76
N CYS A 194 -3.38 -2.20 19.75
CA CYS A 194 -3.54 -3.11 20.89
C CYS A 194 -4.79 -2.79 21.72
N SER A 195 -5.13 -1.51 21.89
CA SER A 195 -6.37 -1.11 22.58
C SER A 195 -7.63 -1.47 21.78
N SER A 196 -7.56 -1.55 20.44
CA SER A 196 -8.68 -1.99 19.60
C SER A 196 -8.91 -3.50 19.57
N GLN A 197 -7.96 -4.29 20.07
CA GLN A 197 -8.01 -5.76 20.04
C GLN A 197 -8.27 -6.31 21.45
N PRO A 198 -9.38 -7.05 21.69
CA PRO A 198 -9.76 -7.51 23.02
C PRO A 198 -8.70 -8.37 23.71
N GLN A 199 -8.05 -9.22 22.93
CA GLN A 199 -7.03 -10.16 23.35
C GLN A 199 -5.65 -9.55 23.53
N CYS A 200 -5.42 -8.29 23.16
CA CYS A 200 -4.09 -7.68 23.31
C CYS A 200 -3.88 -7.12 24.72
N GLN A 201 -2.81 -7.51 25.38
CA GLN A 201 -2.41 -6.98 26.70
C GLN A 201 -1.03 -6.32 26.69
N SER A 202 -0.18 -6.67 25.73
CA SER A 202 1.12 -6.02 25.57
C SER A 202 1.60 -6.04 24.12
N PHE A 203 2.59 -5.20 23.82
CA PHE A 203 3.27 -5.21 22.53
C PHE A 203 4.75 -4.84 22.65
N ILE A 204 5.53 -5.25 21.65
CA ILE A 204 6.95 -4.95 21.51
C ILE A 204 7.22 -4.44 20.10
N LEU A 205 8.00 -3.36 19.99
CA LEU A 205 8.54 -2.93 18.70
C LEU A 205 9.80 -3.72 18.38
N THR A 206 9.77 -4.44 17.27
CA THR A 206 10.91 -5.24 16.80
C THR A 206 11.89 -4.35 16.03
N GLN A 207 13.11 -4.86 15.82
CA GLN A 207 14.11 -4.22 14.96
C GLN A 207 13.81 -4.41 13.46
N GLN A 208 12.88 -5.30 13.11
CA GLN A 208 12.50 -5.55 11.72
C GLN A 208 11.66 -4.40 11.18
N ARG A 209 11.89 -4.06 9.90
CA ARG A 209 11.21 -2.98 9.19
C ARG A 209 10.59 -3.47 7.90
N THR A 210 9.47 -2.88 7.54
CA THR A 210 8.85 -3.08 6.22
C THR A 210 9.62 -2.33 5.13
N TRP A 211 9.26 -2.57 3.86
CA TRP A 211 9.80 -1.83 2.72
C TRP A 211 9.60 -0.30 2.81
N THR A 212 8.63 0.17 3.60
CA THR A 212 8.42 1.60 3.86
C THR A 212 9.27 2.15 5.00
N GLY A 213 10.10 1.31 5.64
CA GLY A 213 10.90 1.65 6.81
C GLY A 213 10.13 1.63 8.12
N ARG A 214 8.84 1.28 8.11
CA ARG A 214 8.00 1.22 9.31
C ARG A 214 8.38 0.00 10.17
N PRO A 215 8.55 0.16 11.50
CA PRO A 215 8.82 -0.98 12.38
C PRO A 215 7.67 -1.99 12.38
N LEU A 216 8.00 -3.24 12.65
CA LEU A 216 7.03 -4.28 12.97
C LEU A 216 6.83 -4.36 14.48
N ALA A 217 5.58 -4.41 14.91
CA ALA A 217 5.16 -4.58 16.29
C ALA A 217 4.55 -5.98 16.50
N SER A 218 5.04 -6.69 17.52
CA SER A 218 4.47 -7.96 17.97
C SER A 218 3.48 -7.71 19.08
N PHE A 219 2.26 -8.24 18.96
CA PHE A 219 1.17 -8.08 19.94
C PHE A 219 0.88 -9.40 20.65
N GLN A 220 0.61 -9.34 21.95
CA GLN A 220 0.58 -10.51 22.83
C GLN A 220 -0.61 -10.46 23.79
N SER A 221 -1.12 -11.63 24.17
CA SER A 221 -2.26 -11.78 25.08
C SER A 221 -1.89 -11.78 26.56
N SER A 222 -0.66 -12.14 26.89
CA SER A 222 -0.16 -12.14 28.25
C SER A 222 1.29 -11.68 28.29
N PRO A 223 1.67 -10.77 29.19
CA PRO A 223 3.06 -10.42 29.43
C PRO A 223 3.70 -11.49 30.33
N THR A 224 3.99 -12.69 29.81
CA THR A 224 4.68 -13.74 30.56
C THR A 224 6.19 -13.69 30.37
N ASP A 225 6.90 -13.93 31.47
CA ASP A 225 8.35 -14.12 31.58
C ASP A 225 9.19 -13.06 30.85
N LEU A 226 9.33 -11.89 31.48
CA LEU A 226 10.24 -10.85 31.01
C LEU A 226 11.69 -11.31 31.18
N ILE A 227 12.37 -11.52 30.06
CA ILE A 227 13.80 -11.85 29.99
C ILE A 227 14.59 -10.57 29.74
N PRO A 228 15.74 -10.36 30.40
CA PRO A 228 16.61 -9.22 30.12
C PRO A 228 17.01 -9.12 28.64
N ASP A 229 16.85 -7.94 28.07
CA ASP A 229 17.33 -7.54 26.74
C ASP A 229 17.56 -6.02 26.73
N ALA A 230 18.83 -5.63 26.76
CA ALA A 230 19.26 -4.22 26.89
C ALA A 230 18.73 -3.30 25.78
N THR A 231 18.27 -3.84 24.65
CA THR A 231 17.84 -3.08 23.47
C THR A 231 16.32 -3.02 23.30
N ALA A 232 15.59 -3.84 24.04
CA ALA A 232 14.15 -3.99 23.89
C ALA A 232 13.34 -3.12 24.86
N VAL A 233 12.12 -2.79 24.44
CA VAL A 233 11.12 -2.11 25.26
C VAL A 233 9.78 -2.83 25.09
N VAL A 234 9.21 -3.29 26.21
CA VAL A 234 7.87 -3.88 26.25
C VAL A 234 6.87 -2.84 26.74
N TYR A 235 5.72 -2.76 26.08
CA TYR A 235 4.61 -1.91 26.47
C TYR A 235 3.46 -2.78 26.97
N ILE A 236 3.10 -2.67 28.24
CA ILE A 236 2.06 -3.48 28.89
C ILE A 236 0.88 -2.59 29.26
N LYS A 237 -0.36 -2.99 28.94
CA LYS A 237 -1.56 -2.26 29.39
C LYS A 237 -1.55 -2.14 30.90
N ARG A 238 -1.86 -0.96 31.44
CA ARG A 238 -1.95 -0.74 32.90
C ARG A 238 -2.98 -1.65 33.56
N SER A 239 -4.09 -1.96 32.89
CA SER A 239 -5.10 -2.92 33.37
C SER A 239 -4.60 -4.36 33.43
N ALA A 240 -3.58 -4.70 32.65
CA ALA A 240 -2.93 -6.01 32.62
C ALA A 240 -1.66 -6.07 33.47
N SER A 241 -1.23 -4.94 34.03
CA SER A 241 -0.09 -4.91 34.93
C SER A 241 -0.43 -5.71 36.19
N PRO A 242 0.37 -6.71 36.58
CA PRO A 242 0.22 -7.33 37.88
C PRO A 242 0.54 -6.29 38.95
N GLY A 243 -0.50 -5.69 39.54
CA GLY A 243 -0.39 -4.49 40.35
C GLY A 243 -1.28 -4.50 41.59
N ARG A 244 -1.19 -5.55 42.42
CA ARG A 244 -1.31 -5.59 43.90
C ARG A 244 -1.55 -7.04 44.39
N ARG A 245 -0.47 -7.80 44.49
CA ARG A 245 -0.28 -8.80 45.57
C ARG A 245 1.14 -8.62 46.08
N LEU A 246 1.34 -7.52 46.81
CA LEU A 246 2.30 -7.42 47.90
C LEU A 246 1.44 -7.33 49.17
#